data_AF-A0A9D4W895-F1
#
_entry.id   AF-A0A9D4W895-F1
#
_cell.length_a   1.000
_cell.length_b   1.000
_cell.length_c   1.000
_cell.angle_alpha   90.00
_cell.angle_beta   90.00
_cell.angle_gamma   90.00
#
_symmetry.space_group_name_H-M   'P 1'
#
loop_
_entity.id
_entity.type
_entity.pdbx_description
1 polymer ?
#
loop_
_entity_poly.entity_id
_entity_poly.type
_entity_poly.pdbx_seq_one_letter_code
_entity_poly.pdbx_strand_id
1 'polypeptide(L)'
;SGLDSIGDEILLLNSIYNRLQDNPQEVIKGFKKEDFKILWIPIVDIWDEVAKNQFRILKESMKWYVLEYFSELPGVGIIKNRLNYVDNKPIVSVINPQGEIMNENAMEIIFQWGFDAFPFRKVDGDDLFKKWAWFWNLMKKVDINIEDMKRDSYIFIYGGNDPKWI
;
A
#
# COMPACT_ATOMS: atom_id res chain seq x y z
N SER A 1 -14.59 -0.89 12.15
CA SER A 1 -13.76 -1.99 12.69
C SER A 1 -12.55 -2.18 11.79
N GLY A 2 -11.41 -2.65 12.30
CA GLY A 2 -10.23 -3.01 11.48
C GLY A 2 -10.44 -4.20 10.53
N LEU A 3 -11.65 -4.75 10.48
CA LEU A 3 -12.09 -5.78 9.53
C LEU A 3 -12.93 -5.20 8.37
N ASP A 4 -13.37 -3.95 8.46
CA ASP A 4 -14.37 -3.40 7.54
C ASP A 4 -13.71 -2.87 6.27
N SER A 5 -14.25 -3.28 5.12
CA SER A 5 -13.91 -2.71 3.81
C SER A 5 -12.43 -2.75 3.42
N ILE A 6 -11.65 -3.70 3.94
CA ILE A 6 -10.20 -3.84 3.64
C ILE A 6 -9.89 -4.74 2.41
N GLY A 7 -10.90 -5.08 1.60
CA GLY A 7 -10.76 -6.05 0.51
C GLY A 7 -9.80 -5.58 -0.59
N ASP A 8 -9.92 -4.31 -0.98
CA ASP A 8 -9.08 -3.71 -2.03
C ASP A 8 -7.62 -3.63 -1.56
N GLU A 9 -7.40 -3.30 -0.29
CA GLU A 9 -6.10 -3.27 0.36
C GLU A 9 -5.45 -4.65 0.39
N ILE A 10 -6.22 -5.71 0.67
CA ILE A 10 -5.72 -7.08 0.60
C ILE A 10 -5.32 -7.43 -0.83
N LEU A 11 -6.12 -7.09 -1.84
CA LEU A 11 -5.79 -7.35 -3.24
C LEU A 11 -4.50 -6.61 -3.65
N LEU A 12 -4.36 -5.35 -3.27
CA LEU A 12 -3.19 -4.53 -3.53
C LEU A 12 -1.95 -5.13 -2.87
N LEU A 13 -2.03 -5.45 -1.57
CA LEU A 13 -0.92 -6.05 -0.84
C LEU A 13 -0.58 -7.45 -1.36
N ASN A 14 -1.54 -8.22 -1.90
CA ASN A 14 -1.31 -9.50 -2.58
C ASN A 14 -0.43 -9.33 -3.81
N SER A 15 -0.64 -8.27 -4.58
CA SER A 15 0.26 -7.90 -5.67
C SER A 15 1.67 -7.61 -5.16
N ILE A 16 1.79 -6.80 -4.09
CA ILE A 16 3.10 -6.46 -3.49
C ILE A 16 3.80 -7.71 -2.96
N TYR A 17 3.09 -8.57 -2.23
CA TYR A 17 3.64 -9.81 -1.69
C TYR A 17 4.19 -10.72 -2.78
N ASN A 18 3.43 -10.95 -3.85
CA ASN A 18 3.90 -11.77 -4.96
C ASN A 18 5.19 -11.18 -5.57
N ARG A 19 5.29 -9.85 -5.69
CA ARG A 19 6.49 -9.17 -6.18
C ARG A 19 7.67 -9.27 -5.23
N LEU A 20 7.45 -9.34 -3.91
CA LEU A 20 8.49 -9.63 -2.92
C LEU A 20 9.01 -11.08 -3.04
N GLN A 21 8.14 -12.03 -3.39
CA GLN A 21 8.54 -13.43 -3.60
C GLN A 21 9.27 -13.65 -4.93
N ASP A 22 9.06 -12.76 -5.91
CA ASP A 22 9.72 -12.81 -7.20
C ASP A 22 11.17 -12.29 -7.11
N ASN A 23 12.14 -13.17 -7.41
CA ASN A 23 13.58 -12.91 -7.26
C ASN A 23 13.94 -12.33 -5.87
N PRO A 24 13.78 -13.11 -4.79
CA PRO A 24 13.86 -12.62 -3.41
C PRO A 24 15.21 -11.99 -3.04
N GLN A 25 16.28 -12.40 -3.70
CA GLN A 25 17.65 -11.89 -3.51
C GLN A 25 17.95 -10.61 -4.31
N GLU A 26 17.02 -10.15 -5.16
CA GLU A 26 17.20 -8.92 -5.93
C GLU A 26 17.35 -7.72 -4.98
N VAL A 27 18.39 -6.92 -5.20
CA VAL A 27 18.69 -5.72 -4.43
C VAL A 27 18.19 -4.49 -5.17
N ILE A 28 17.24 -3.78 -4.57
CA ILE A 28 16.69 -2.53 -5.10
C ILE A 28 16.95 -1.44 -4.06
N LYS A 29 17.63 -0.36 -4.46
CA LYS A 29 17.99 0.77 -3.59
C LYS A 29 18.70 0.35 -2.28
N GLY A 30 19.47 -0.73 -2.33
CA GLY A 30 20.22 -1.25 -1.18
C GLY A 30 19.45 -2.23 -0.29
N PHE A 31 18.22 -2.60 -0.64
CA PHE A 31 17.39 -3.53 0.12
C PHE A 31 17.10 -4.79 -0.69
N LYS A 32 17.15 -5.98 -0.05
CA LYS A 32 16.66 -7.20 -0.69
C LYS A 32 15.16 -7.30 -0.49
N LYS A 33 14.46 -7.86 -1.49
CA LYS A 33 13.01 -8.09 -1.38
C LYS A 33 12.65 -9.02 -0.23
N GLU A 34 13.45 -10.06 0.01
CA GLU A 34 13.19 -11.05 1.06
C GLU A 34 13.24 -10.50 2.49
N ASP A 35 13.91 -9.35 2.69
CA ASP A 35 14.03 -8.68 3.98
C ASP A 35 12.69 -8.06 4.43
N PHE A 36 11.73 -7.89 3.50
CA PHE A 36 10.43 -7.29 3.76
C PHE A 36 9.39 -8.37 4.03
N LYS A 37 8.75 -8.28 5.20
CA LYS A 37 7.59 -9.10 5.58
C LYS A 37 6.37 -8.22 5.79
N ILE A 38 5.20 -8.72 5.42
CA ILE A 38 3.91 -8.07 5.67
C ILE A 38 3.27 -8.75 6.87
N LEU A 39 2.79 -7.95 7.83
CA LEU A 39 2.05 -8.41 8.99
C LEU A 39 0.74 -7.61 9.08
N TRP A 40 -0.39 -8.31 9.08
CA TRP A 40 -1.68 -7.70 9.38
C TRP A 40 -2.00 -7.81 10.87
N ILE A 41 -2.32 -6.67 11.49
CA ILE A 41 -2.74 -6.55 12.89
C ILE A 41 -4.16 -5.98 12.89
N PRO A 42 -5.21 -6.81 13.08
CA PRO A 42 -6.58 -6.31 13.17
C PRO A 42 -6.78 -5.56 14.49
N ILE A 43 -7.31 -4.34 14.43
CA ILE A 43 -7.75 -3.58 15.59
C ILE A 43 -9.28 -3.61 15.62
N VAL A 44 -9.82 -4.35 16.59
CA VAL A 44 -11.26 -4.59 16.73
C VAL A 44 -11.64 -4.34 18.17
N ASP A 45 -12.67 -3.50 18.39
CA ASP A 45 -13.10 -3.13 19.75
C ASP A 45 -13.78 -4.31 20.49
N ILE A 46 -14.56 -5.13 19.77
CA ILE A 46 -15.28 -6.28 20.33
C ILE A 46 -15.12 -7.48 19.40
N TRP A 47 -14.58 -8.58 19.94
CA TRP A 47 -14.43 -9.86 19.23
C TRP A 47 -15.60 -10.81 19.50
N ASP A 48 -16.77 -10.52 18.94
CA ASP A 48 -17.90 -11.45 18.90
C ASP A 48 -17.71 -12.54 17.81
N GLU A 49 -18.64 -13.48 17.72
CA GLU A 49 -18.54 -14.56 16.72
C GLU A 49 -18.65 -14.05 15.27
N VAL A 50 -19.36 -12.92 15.04
CA VAL A 50 -19.47 -12.31 13.70
C VAL A 50 -18.11 -11.76 13.27
N ALA A 51 -17.45 -10.97 14.14
CA ALA A 51 -16.12 -10.42 13.90
C ALA A 51 -15.07 -11.52 13.72
N LYS A 52 -15.10 -12.58 14.54
CA LYS A 52 -14.20 -13.73 14.37
C LYS A 52 -14.41 -14.44 13.03
N ASN A 53 -15.66 -14.61 12.61
CA ASN A 53 -15.97 -15.22 11.32
C ASN A 53 -15.48 -14.34 10.16
N GLN A 54 -15.71 -13.03 10.21
CA GLN A 54 -15.21 -12.07 9.21
C GLN A 54 -13.68 -12.07 9.15
N PHE A 55 -12.99 -12.11 10.29
CA PHE A 55 -11.54 -12.25 10.35
C PHE A 55 -11.05 -13.53 9.65
N ARG A 56 -11.69 -14.67 9.89
CA ARG A 56 -11.31 -15.95 9.23
C ARG A 56 -11.45 -15.86 7.71
N ILE A 57 -12.56 -15.31 7.22
CA ILE A 57 -12.80 -15.12 5.78
C ILE A 57 -11.72 -14.22 5.16
N LEU A 58 -11.39 -13.10 5.80
CA LEU A 58 -10.35 -12.18 5.30
C LEU A 58 -8.98 -12.85 5.29
N LYS A 59 -8.63 -13.57 6.37
CA LYS A 59 -7.35 -14.27 6.53
C LYS A 59 -7.11 -15.30 5.42
N GLU A 60 -8.14 -16.01 4.94
CA GLU A 60 -8.01 -16.98 3.85
C GLU A 60 -7.46 -16.38 2.56
N SER A 61 -7.68 -15.08 2.33
CA SER A 61 -7.19 -14.36 1.14
C SER A 61 -5.78 -13.76 1.30
N MET A 62 -5.17 -13.86 2.49
CA MET A 62 -3.86 -13.28 2.78
C MET A 62 -2.76 -14.34 2.72
N LYS A 63 -1.68 -14.04 1.99
CA LYS A 63 -0.52 -14.94 1.86
C LYS A 63 0.63 -14.64 2.83
N TRP A 64 0.48 -13.60 3.64
CA TRP A 64 1.48 -13.09 4.60
C TRP A 64 1.05 -13.32 6.05
N TYR A 65 1.82 -12.79 6.99
CA TYR A 65 1.59 -12.99 8.42
C TYR A 65 0.33 -12.27 8.89
N VAL A 66 -0.45 -12.95 9.71
CA VAL A 66 -1.67 -12.41 10.31
C VAL A 66 -1.60 -12.63 11.81
N LEU A 67 -1.82 -11.57 12.58
CA LEU A 67 -1.95 -11.67 14.02
C LEU A 67 -3.36 -12.16 14.37
N GLU A 68 -3.44 -13.42 14.81
CA GLU A 68 -4.68 -14.00 15.32
C GLU A 68 -4.75 -13.82 16.84
N TYR A 69 -5.38 -12.73 17.27
CA TYR A 69 -5.52 -12.37 18.69
C TYR A 69 -6.92 -11.80 18.96
N PHE A 70 -7.79 -12.60 19.56
CA PHE A 70 -9.22 -12.28 19.77
C PHE A 70 -9.49 -11.64 21.14
N SER A 71 -8.65 -10.68 21.52
CA SER A 71 -8.77 -9.89 22.74
C SER A 71 -8.26 -8.48 22.49
N GLU A 72 -8.48 -7.56 23.43
CA GLU A 72 -7.92 -6.22 23.32
C GLU A 72 -6.41 -6.31 23.19
N LEU A 73 -5.86 -5.78 22.08
CA LEU A 73 -4.45 -5.87 21.79
C LEU A 73 -3.65 -5.09 22.85
N PRO A 74 -2.72 -5.73 23.58
CA PRO A 74 -1.82 -5.02 24.47
C PRO A 74 -1.05 -3.96 23.69
N GLY A 75 -1.12 -2.70 24.13
CA GLY A 75 -0.44 -1.59 23.45
C GLY A 75 -1.17 -1.03 22.23
N VAL A 76 -2.48 -1.29 22.05
CA VAL A 76 -3.29 -0.64 21.00
C VAL A 76 -3.16 0.89 21.01
N GLY A 77 -3.01 1.51 22.20
CA GLY A 77 -2.76 2.94 22.33
C GLY A 77 -1.43 3.39 21.70
N ILE A 78 -0.40 2.55 21.72
CA ILE A 78 0.88 2.84 21.05
C ILE A 78 0.68 2.81 19.54
N ILE A 79 -0.07 1.83 19.02
CA ILE A 79 -0.37 1.76 17.58
C ILE A 79 -1.18 2.98 17.14
N LYS A 80 -2.26 3.33 17.85
CA LYS A 80 -3.08 4.51 17.59
C LYS A 80 -2.24 5.79 17.60
N ASN A 81 -1.34 5.95 18.58
CA ASN A 81 -0.57 7.19 18.74
C ASN A 81 0.67 7.26 17.83
N ARG A 82 1.43 6.18 17.68
CA ARG A 82 2.70 6.19 16.91
C ARG A 82 2.50 6.01 15.43
N LEU A 83 1.52 5.21 15.01
CA LEU A 83 1.23 4.98 13.60
C LEU A 83 0.10 5.88 13.08
N ASN A 84 -0.41 6.77 13.95
CA ASN A 84 -1.52 7.66 13.63
C ASN A 84 -2.74 6.89 13.07
N TYR A 85 -3.04 5.72 13.67
CA TYR A 85 -4.20 4.92 13.30
C TYR A 85 -5.47 5.57 13.87
N VAL A 86 -6.15 6.34 13.02
CA VAL A 86 -7.35 7.13 13.35
C VAL A 86 -8.54 6.66 12.51
N ASP A 87 -9.75 6.81 13.04
CA ASP A 87 -11.02 6.54 12.34
C ASP A 87 -11.20 5.10 11.81
N ASN A 88 -10.47 4.13 12.36
CA ASN A 88 -10.49 2.73 11.91
C ASN A 88 -10.13 2.52 10.43
N LYS A 89 -9.46 3.47 9.78
CA LYS A 89 -9.02 3.34 8.38
C LYS A 89 -7.78 2.47 8.29
N PRO A 90 -7.70 1.50 7.36
CA PRO A 90 -6.50 0.68 7.20
C PRO A 90 -5.30 1.56 6.84
N ILE A 91 -4.18 1.29 7.49
CA ILE A 91 -2.88 1.93 7.20
C ILE A 91 -1.84 0.85 6.94
N VAL A 92 -0.81 1.18 6.16
CA VAL A 92 0.34 0.29 5.91
C VAL A 92 1.59 1.02 6.35
N SER A 93 2.00 0.84 7.60
CA SER A 93 3.23 1.45 8.09
C SER A 93 4.45 0.62 7.71
N VAL A 94 5.56 1.29 7.37
CA VAL A 94 6.85 0.65 7.11
C VAL A 94 7.75 0.90 8.31
N ILE A 95 8.14 -0.18 8.97
CA ILE A 95 8.93 -0.15 10.21
C ILE A 95 10.19 -0.98 9.98
N ASN A 96 11.34 -0.46 10.37
CA ASN A 96 12.61 -1.20 10.26
C ASN A 96 12.80 -2.18 11.44
N PRO A 97 13.81 -3.07 11.40
CA PRO A 97 14.04 -4.04 12.48
C PRO A 97 14.33 -3.42 13.86
N GLN A 98 14.74 -2.15 13.92
CA GLN A 98 14.98 -1.40 15.16
C GLN A 98 13.68 -0.79 15.73
N GLY A 99 12.55 -0.92 15.03
CA GLY A 99 11.26 -0.36 15.43
C GLY A 99 11.07 1.11 15.02
N GLU A 100 11.92 1.64 14.14
CA GLU A 100 11.80 3.01 13.63
C GLU A 100 10.81 3.06 12.47
N ILE A 101 9.95 4.08 12.47
CA ILE A 101 8.93 4.28 11.45
C ILE A 101 9.58 4.98 10.25
N MET A 102 9.71 4.25 9.14
CA MET A 102 10.24 4.74 7.87
C MET A 102 9.16 5.35 6.97
N ASN A 103 7.92 4.91 7.18
CA ASN A 103 6.73 5.50 6.59
C ASN A 103 5.53 5.22 7.51
N GLU A 104 4.83 6.27 7.94
CA GLU A 104 3.65 6.13 8.81
C GLU A 104 2.49 5.46 8.07
N ASN A 105 2.31 5.78 6.78
CA ASN A 105 1.30 5.15 5.94
C ASN A 105 1.75 5.11 4.47
N ALA A 106 2.35 3.99 4.08
CA ALA A 106 2.78 3.70 2.72
C ALA A 106 1.63 3.34 1.76
N MET A 107 0.38 3.27 2.23
CA MET A 107 -0.74 2.93 1.34
C MET A 107 -0.84 3.89 0.16
N GLU A 108 -0.66 5.19 0.40
CA GLU A 108 -0.74 6.22 -0.65
C GLU A 108 0.29 5.98 -1.77
N ILE A 109 1.55 5.73 -1.40
CA ILE A 109 2.62 5.52 -2.38
C ILE A 109 2.51 4.15 -3.07
N ILE A 110 2.02 3.12 -2.37
CA ILE A 110 1.78 1.80 -2.95
C ILE A 110 0.62 1.86 -3.93
N PHE A 111 -0.45 2.59 -3.59
CA PHE A 111 -1.60 2.78 -4.49
C PHE A 111 -1.20 3.53 -5.75
N GLN A 112 -0.41 4.59 -5.62
CA GLN A 112 -0.02 5.43 -6.75
C GLN A 112 1.04 4.77 -7.64
N TRP A 113 2.02 4.08 -7.06
CA TRP A 113 3.22 3.63 -7.77
C TRP A 113 3.45 2.12 -7.73
N GLY A 114 2.61 1.36 -7.03
CA GLY A 114 2.78 -0.08 -6.86
C GLY A 114 4.17 -0.44 -6.33
N PHE A 115 4.80 -1.43 -6.95
CA PHE A 115 6.11 -1.92 -6.53
C PHE A 115 7.27 -0.99 -6.90
N ASP A 116 7.07 0.00 -7.78
CA ASP A 116 8.13 0.96 -8.14
C ASP A 116 8.50 1.85 -6.95
N ALA A 117 7.59 1.98 -5.96
CA ALA A 117 7.85 2.66 -4.70
C ALA A 117 8.75 1.88 -3.73
N PHE A 118 9.10 0.62 -4.00
CA PHE A 118 9.98 -0.17 -3.13
C PHE A 118 11.29 0.61 -2.83
N PRO A 119 11.77 0.64 -1.56
CA PRO A 119 11.32 -0.05 -0.34
C PRO A 119 10.19 0.63 0.46
N PHE A 120 9.37 1.44 -0.19
CA PHE A 120 8.15 2.06 0.37
C PHE A 120 8.39 3.06 1.51
N ARG A 121 9.59 3.65 1.61
CA ARG A 121 9.85 4.75 2.54
C ARG A 121 9.20 6.02 2.01
N LYS A 122 8.96 7.00 2.88
CA LYS A 122 8.37 8.28 2.47
C LYS A 122 9.18 8.97 1.35
N VAL A 123 10.51 8.96 1.47
CA VAL A 123 11.43 9.52 0.47
C VAL A 123 11.31 8.86 -0.91
N ASP A 124 10.98 7.56 -0.95
CA ASP A 124 10.84 6.85 -2.23
C ASP A 124 9.62 7.35 -3.03
N GLY A 125 8.53 7.68 -2.33
CA GLY A 125 7.37 8.33 -2.93
C GLY A 125 7.65 9.75 -3.39
N ASP A 126 8.35 10.55 -2.57
CA ASP A 126 8.75 11.91 -2.91
C ASP A 126 9.63 11.95 -4.17
N ASP A 127 10.57 11.01 -4.29
CA ASP A 127 11.47 10.91 -5.44
C ASP A 127 10.73 10.49 -6.71
N LEU A 128 9.76 9.57 -6.61
CA LEU A 128 8.89 9.21 -7.73
C LEU A 128 8.01 10.39 -8.16
N PHE A 129 7.43 11.11 -7.21
CA PHE A 129 6.63 12.30 -7.51
C PHE A 129 7.47 13.36 -8.24
N LYS A 130 8.69 13.65 -7.77
CA LYS A 130 9.61 14.58 -8.44
C LYS A 130 9.99 14.10 -9.84
N LYS A 131 10.27 12.80 -10.00
CA LYS A 131 10.60 12.19 -11.30
C LYS A 131 9.49 12.38 -12.33
N TRP A 132 8.23 12.32 -11.89
CA TRP A 132 7.04 12.47 -12.73
C TRP A 132 6.46 13.90 -12.76
N ALA A 133 7.07 14.86 -12.07
CA ALA A 133 6.56 16.23 -11.97
C ALA A 133 6.39 16.90 -13.34
N TRP A 134 7.30 16.64 -14.29
CA TRP A 134 7.20 17.17 -15.65
C TRP A 134 5.92 16.68 -16.36
N PHE A 135 5.53 15.42 -16.15
CA PHE A 135 4.36 14.81 -16.77
C PHE A 135 3.10 15.44 -16.22
N TRP A 136 2.98 15.56 -14.90
CA TRP A 136 1.82 16.21 -14.26
C TRP A 136 1.69 17.68 -14.66
N ASN A 137 2.82 18.39 -14.80
CA ASN A 137 2.83 19.77 -15.29
C ASN A 137 2.40 19.86 -16.76
N LEU A 138 2.69 18.86 -17.59
CA LEU A 138 2.19 18.77 -18.96
C LEU A 138 0.68 18.50 -18.96
N MET A 139 0.22 17.53 -18.16
CA MET A 139 -1.19 17.15 -18.09
C MET A 139 -2.09 18.31 -17.64
N LYS A 140 -1.62 19.17 -16.73
CA LYS A 140 -2.36 20.40 -16.32
C LYS A 140 -2.56 21.42 -17.45
N LYS A 141 -1.74 21.37 -18.51
CA LYS A 141 -1.86 22.27 -19.67
C LYS A 141 -2.80 21.72 -20.73
N VAL A 142 -3.00 20.41 -20.75
CA VAL A 142 -4.05 19.80 -21.57
C VAL A 142 -5.33 19.99 -20.79
N ASP A 143 -6.39 20.50 -21.40
CA ASP A 143 -7.69 20.76 -20.76
C ASP A 143 -8.45 19.45 -20.49
N ILE A 144 -7.74 18.50 -19.86
CA ILE A 144 -8.27 17.22 -19.40
C ILE A 144 -8.81 17.51 -18.01
N ASN A 145 -10.13 17.52 -17.88
CA ASN A 145 -10.75 17.57 -16.57
C ASN A 145 -10.57 16.20 -15.88
N ILE A 146 -9.41 16.02 -15.25
CA ILE A 146 -9.05 14.79 -14.52
C ILE A 146 -10.04 14.56 -13.37
N GLU A 147 -10.64 15.61 -12.81
CA GLU A 147 -11.60 15.52 -11.70
C GLU A 147 -12.93 14.88 -12.13
N ASP A 148 -13.32 15.00 -13.41
CA ASP A 148 -14.53 14.40 -13.97
C ASP A 148 -14.31 12.96 -14.51
N MET A 149 -13.06 12.49 -14.52
CA MET A 149 -12.76 11.15 -15.05
C MET A 149 -13.31 10.06 -14.12
N LYS A 150 -14.13 9.17 -14.69
CA LYS A 150 -14.59 7.97 -13.99
C LYS A 150 -13.39 7.06 -13.70
N ARG A 151 -13.45 6.28 -12.60
CA ARG A 151 -12.39 5.34 -12.17
C ARG A 151 -11.88 4.41 -13.29
N ASP A 152 -12.71 4.08 -14.28
CA ASP A 152 -12.38 3.17 -15.39
C ASP A 152 -11.99 3.92 -16.69
N SER A 153 -11.59 5.19 -16.58
CA SER A 153 -11.22 6.01 -17.74
C SER A 153 -9.72 5.90 -18.01
N TYR A 154 -9.35 5.66 -19.28
CA TYR A 154 -7.96 5.49 -19.69
C TYR A 154 -7.48 6.71 -20.48
N ILE A 155 -6.27 7.18 -20.19
CA ILE A 155 -5.59 8.21 -20.99
C ILE A 155 -4.60 7.51 -21.91
N PHE A 156 -4.85 7.58 -23.22
CA PHE A 156 -3.88 7.15 -24.23
C PHE A 156 -3.05 8.35 -24.66
N ILE A 157 -1.74 8.23 -24.49
CA ILE A 157 -0.77 9.19 -25.02
C ILE A 157 -0.13 8.53 -26.22
N TYR A 158 -0.36 9.10 -27.40
CA TYR A 158 0.19 8.61 -28.66
C TYR A 158 0.92 9.76 -29.36
N GLY A 159 2.04 9.45 -30.00
CA GLY A 159 2.85 10.43 -30.72
C GLY A 159 4.34 10.08 -30.73
N GLY A 160 5.01 10.41 -31.82
CA GLY A 160 6.42 10.17 -32.04
C GLY A 160 6.81 10.51 -33.47
N ASN A 161 8.10 10.64 -33.74
CA ASN A 161 8.61 10.88 -35.11
C ASN A 161 8.87 9.59 -35.88
N ASP A 162 8.48 8.42 -35.34
CA ASP A 162 8.65 7.14 -36.01
C ASP A 162 7.45 6.90 -36.95
N PRO A 163 7.65 6.92 -38.28
CA PRO A 163 6.58 6.70 -39.25
C PRO A 163 5.98 5.29 -39.21
N LYS A 164 6.54 4.35 -38.44
CA LYS A 164 5.92 3.02 -38.22
C LYS A 164 4.73 3.06 -37.26
N TRP A 165 4.60 4.14 -36.48
CA TRP A 165 3.55 4.32 -35.46
C TRP A 165 2.51 5.38 -35.86
N ILE A 166 2.64 5.96 -37.05
CA ILE A 166 1.75 6.97 -37.65
C ILE A 166 1.00 6.33 -38.82
#